data_AF-A0A4Q7ABR3-F1
#
_entry.id   AF-A0A4Q7ABR3-F1
#
_cell.length_a   1.000
_cell.length_b   1.000
_cell.length_c   1.000
_cell.angle_alpha   90.00
_cell.angle_beta   90.00
_cell.angle_gamma   90.00
#
_symmetry.space_group_name_H-M   'P 1'
#
loop_
_entity.id
_entity.type
_entity.pdbx_description
1 polymer ?
#
loop_
_entity_poly.entity_id
_entity_poly.type
_entity_poly.pdbx_seq_one_letter_code
_entity_poly.pdbx_strand_id
1 'polypeptide(L)'
;MTLKGLDIQEDCIKAISNESLIFDIKNKEFLEDIENLLLQYFQNFSNDLNGIEFDNFSVEFWFDAGQLIIYPEKDLLDRKPFESEYDLDRLDPYFYLVCEEYRIYFDDLISRKVSDQVSEKEAISKTNDVIDCVSKAIKNINDENNLLKMLGRPKLEIRYFGVTKEELLAKEILVK
;
A
#
# COMPACT_ATOMS: atom_id res chain seq x y z
N MET A 1 -11.94 -11.48 -8.77
CA MET A 1 -11.92 -11.04 -7.36
C MET A 1 -11.98 -12.28 -6.50
N THR A 2 -10.84 -12.67 -5.96
CA THR A 2 -10.64 -13.91 -5.17
C THR A 2 -10.45 -13.55 -3.69
N LEU A 3 -11.02 -12.43 -3.27
CA LEU A 3 -10.98 -11.98 -1.88
C LEU A 3 -11.75 -12.94 -0.98
N LYS A 4 -11.12 -13.39 0.09
CA LYS A 4 -11.70 -14.25 1.13
C LYS A 4 -12.58 -13.48 2.09
N GLY A 5 -12.34 -12.17 2.23
CA GLY A 5 -13.13 -11.26 3.05
C GLY A 5 -12.98 -9.83 2.60
N LEU A 6 -14.06 -9.07 2.74
CA LEU A 6 -14.13 -7.63 2.48
C LEU A 6 -15.02 -7.00 3.56
N ASP A 7 -14.49 -6.01 4.25
CA ASP A 7 -15.18 -5.22 5.26
C ASP A 7 -14.94 -3.73 4.96
N ILE A 8 -16.02 -2.96 4.85
CA ILE A 8 -15.98 -1.53 4.55
C ILE A 8 -16.59 -0.81 5.74
N GLN A 9 -15.76 -0.02 6.42
CA GLN A 9 -16.11 0.79 7.57
C GLN A 9 -16.13 2.28 7.17
N GLU A 10 -16.51 3.15 8.10
CA GLU A 10 -16.60 4.60 7.85
C GLU A 10 -15.24 5.22 7.53
N ASP A 11 -14.16 4.68 8.10
CA ASP A 11 -12.80 5.19 8.02
C ASP A 11 -11.82 4.26 7.29
N CYS A 12 -12.26 3.08 6.86
CA CYS A 12 -11.36 2.14 6.20
C CYS A 12 -12.04 1.06 5.35
N ILE A 13 -11.27 0.51 4.41
CA ILE A 13 -11.56 -0.76 3.74
C ILE A 13 -10.53 -1.80 4.17
N LYS A 14 -11.01 -2.97 4.55
CA LYS A 14 -10.20 -4.11 4.99
C LYS A 14 -10.55 -5.31 4.16
N ALA A 15 -9.55 -5.97 3.58
CA ALA A 15 -9.75 -7.19 2.83
C ALA A 15 -8.70 -8.25 3.15
N ILE A 16 -9.03 -9.49 2.82
CA ILE A 16 -8.11 -10.63 2.89
C ILE A 16 -8.05 -11.26 1.50
N SER A 17 -6.85 -11.39 0.94
CA SER A 17 -6.61 -12.14 -0.30
C SER A 17 -5.83 -13.43 -0.02
N ASN A 18 -6.15 -14.48 -0.77
CA ASN A 18 -5.37 -15.71 -0.82
C ASN A 18 -4.27 -15.65 -1.90
N GLU A 19 -4.26 -14.60 -2.71
CA GLU A 19 -3.27 -14.42 -3.76
C GLU A 19 -1.98 -13.82 -3.21
N SER A 20 -0.85 -14.15 -3.85
CA SER A 20 0.45 -13.57 -3.53
C SER A 20 1.41 -13.64 -4.71
N LEU A 21 2.49 -12.86 -4.63
CA LEU A 21 3.60 -12.88 -5.60
C LEU A 21 4.77 -13.76 -5.14
N ILE A 22 4.60 -14.54 -4.07
CA ILE A 22 5.69 -15.31 -3.44
C ILE A 22 6.26 -16.33 -4.43
N PHE A 23 5.39 -17.08 -5.09
CA PHE A 23 5.75 -18.15 -6.01
C PHE A 23 5.63 -17.75 -7.49
N ASP A 24 4.89 -16.67 -7.79
CA ASP A 24 4.75 -16.15 -9.15
C ASP A 24 4.66 -14.63 -9.16
N ILE A 25 5.75 -13.97 -9.54
CA ILE A 25 5.79 -12.51 -9.70
C ILE A 25 4.87 -11.98 -10.80
N LYS A 26 4.40 -12.86 -11.70
CA LYS A 26 3.45 -12.52 -12.76
C LYS A 26 2.02 -12.86 -12.38
N ASN A 27 1.75 -13.21 -11.11
CA ASN A 27 0.41 -13.52 -10.65
C ASN A 27 -0.54 -12.36 -10.98
N LYS A 28 -1.32 -12.56 -12.05
CA LYS A 28 -2.27 -11.56 -12.55
C LYS A 28 -3.46 -11.42 -11.60
N GLU A 29 -3.84 -12.49 -10.92
CA GLU A 29 -4.96 -12.50 -9.99
C GLU A 29 -4.66 -11.61 -8.79
N PHE A 30 -3.41 -11.62 -8.31
CA PHE A 30 -2.97 -10.68 -7.27
C PHE A 30 -3.07 -9.21 -7.71
N LEU A 31 -2.61 -8.89 -8.93
CA LEU A 31 -2.73 -7.54 -9.48
C LEU A 31 -4.19 -7.12 -9.63
N GLU A 32 -5.03 -7.99 -10.20
CA GLU A 32 -6.47 -7.74 -10.37
C GLU A 32 -7.17 -7.52 -9.02
N ASP A 33 -6.83 -8.29 -7.98
CA ASP A 33 -7.37 -8.10 -6.64
C ASP A 33 -6.98 -6.73 -6.06
N ILE A 34 -5.71 -6.32 -6.19
CA ILE A 34 -5.25 -4.99 -5.75
C ILE A 34 -5.96 -3.89 -6.53
N GLU A 35 -6.05 -3.98 -7.85
CA GLU A 35 -6.72 -3.00 -8.70
C GLU A 35 -8.19 -2.83 -8.32
N ASN A 36 -8.92 -3.94 -8.17
CA ASN A 36 -10.33 -3.92 -7.80
C ASN A 36 -10.55 -3.33 -6.41
N LEU A 37 -9.68 -3.65 -5.44
CA LEU A 37 -9.83 -3.14 -4.08
C LEU A 37 -9.46 -1.66 -3.98
N LEU A 38 -8.39 -1.23 -4.67
CA LEU A 38 -8.00 0.18 -4.73
C LEU A 38 -9.07 1.03 -5.43
N LEU A 39 -9.65 0.51 -6.52
CA LEU A 39 -10.74 1.19 -7.20
C LEU A 39 -11.94 1.38 -6.26
N GLN A 40 -12.33 0.33 -5.52
CA GLN A 40 -13.38 0.42 -4.51
C GLN A 40 -13.04 1.42 -3.41
N TYR A 41 -11.81 1.41 -2.91
CA TYR A 41 -11.32 2.38 -1.92
C TYR A 41 -11.50 3.82 -2.41
N PHE A 42 -10.95 4.16 -3.57
CA PHE A 42 -11.04 5.52 -4.07
C PHE A 42 -12.47 5.93 -4.43
N GLN A 43 -13.30 5.01 -4.92
CA GLN A 43 -14.70 5.30 -5.22
C GLN A 43 -15.50 5.59 -3.94
N ASN A 44 -15.39 4.71 -2.94
CA ASN A 44 -16.14 4.83 -1.69
C ASN A 44 -15.76 6.10 -0.91
N PHE A 45 -14.47 6.40 -0.86
CA PHE A 45 -13.95 7.49 -0.04
C PHE A 45 -13.59 8.77 -0.82
N SER A 46 -13.97 8.84 -2.10
CA SER A 46 -13.65 10.01 -2.94
C SER A 46 -14.11 11.33 -2.32
N ASN A 47 -15.30 11.37 -1.72
CA ASN A 47 -15.83 12.57 -1.08
C ASN A 47 -15.02 12.98 0.15
N ASP A 48 -14.65 12.02 1.00
CA ASP A 48 -13.87 12.27 2.21
C ASP A 48 -12.44 12.71 1.84
N LEU A 49 -11.80 12.02 0.90
CA LEU A 49 -10.49 12.37 0.36
C LEU A 49 -10.46 13.75 -0.30
N ASN A 50 -11.56 14.16 -0.96
CA ASN A 50 -11.71 15.49 -1.53
C ASN A 50 -11.98 16.57 -0.46
N GLY A 51 -12.50 16.17 0.71
CA GLY A 51 -12.81 17.05 1.83
C GLY A 51 -11.62 17.34 2.77
N ILE A 52 -10.57 16.52 2.72
CA ILE A 52 -9.38 16.67 3.57
C ILE A 52 -8.18 17.22 2.78
N GLU A 53 -7.34 17.97 3.50
CA GLU A 53 -6.06 18.42 2.98
C GLU A 53 -5.00 17.35 3.30
N PHE A 54 -4.27 16.90 2.27
CA PHE A 54 -3.20 15.91 2.37
C PHE A 54 -2.20 16.12 1.24
N ASP A 55 -0.94 15.77 1.47
CA ASP A 55 0.19 16.03 0.58
C ASP A 55 0.54 14.82 -0.29
N ASN A 56 0.49 13.62 0.29
CA ASN A 56 0.80 12.36 -0.40
C ASN A 56 -0.08 11.21 0.10
N PHE A 57 -0.06 10.11 -0.65
CA PHE A 57 -0.39 8.80 -0.10
C PHE A 57 0.89 8.10 0.35
N SER A 58 0.78 7.36 1.44
CA SER A 58 1.79 6.40 1.87
C SER A 58 1.31 4.98 1.62
N VAL A 59 2.23 4.15 1.15
CA VAL A 59 2.05 2.72 0.91
C VAL A 59 3.08 1.99 1.76
N GLU A 60 2.62 1.20 2.73
CA GLU A 60 3.47 0.37 3.58
C GLU A 60 3.18 -1.10 3.29
N PHE A 61 4.23 -1.90 3.15
CA PHE A 61 4.10 -3.36 3.11
C PHE A 61 4.87 -4.01 4.26
N TRP A 62 4.11 -4.58 5.18
CA TRP A 62 4.63 -5.30 6.33
C TRP A 62 4.71 -6.78 5.97
N PHE A 63 5.87 -7.20 5.44
CA PHE A 63 6.04 -8.53 4.86
C PHE A 63 5.81 -9.68 5.86
N ASP A 64 6.16 -9.46 7.12
CA ASP A 64 6.03 -10.41 8.23
C ASP A 64 4.57 -10.61 8.66
N ALA A 65 3.77 -9.54 8.63
CA ALA A 65 2.33 -9.59 8.83
C ALA A 65 1.56 -9.93 7.53
N GLY A 66 2.23 -9.90 6.38
CA GLY A 66 1.60 -9.99 5.06
C GLY A 66 0.61 -8.85 4.80
N GLN A 67 0.85 -7.66 5.36
CA GLN A 67 -0.13 -6.58 5.37
C GLN A 67 0.30 -5.42 4.48
N LEU A 68 -0.56 -5.07 3.52
CA LEU A 68 -0.45 -3.85 2.71
C LEU A 68 -1.37 -2.78 3.28
N ILE A 69 -0.83 -1.59 3.51
CA ILE A 69 -1.52 -0.47 4.13
C ILE A 69 -1.35 0.76 3.25
N ILE A 70 -2.45 1.43 2.90
CA ILE A 70 -2.42 2.66 2.08
C ILE A 70 -3.29 3.72 2.73
N TYR A 71 -2.78 4.94 2.86
CA TYR A 71 -3.49 6.04 3.54
C TYR A 71 -2.94 7.41 3.12
N PRO A 72 -3.78 8.47 3.17
CA PRO A 72 -3.34 9.84 2.94
C PRO A 72 -2.51 10.36 4.13
N GLU A 73 -1.56 11.25 3.84
CA GLU A 73 -0.75 11.92 4.85
C GLU A 73 -0.66 13.42 4.59
N LYS A 74 -0.59 14.18 5.68
CA LYS A 74 -0.32 15.61 5.64
C LYS A 74 1.00 15.92 6.33
N ASP A 75 1.81 16.72 5.66
CA ASP A 75 3.09 17.19 6.17
C ASP A 75 2.87 18.26 7.22
N LEU A 76 3.46 18.07 8.40
CA LEU A 76 3.34 18.98 9.54
C LEU A 76 4.40 20.07 9.51
N LEU A 77 4.73 20.61 8.33
CA LEU A 77 5.80 21.59 8.08
C LEU A 77 5.71 22.89 8.91
N ASP A 78 4.61 23.12 9.64
CA ASP A 78 4.46 24.21 10.61
C ASP A 78 4.90 23.86 12.06
N ARG A 79 5.35 22.63 12.33
CA ARG A 79 5.95 22.24 13.62
C ARG A 79 7.48 22.41 13.60
N LYS A 80 8.02 22.78 14.76
CA LYS A 80 9.42 23.22 14.95
C LYS A 80 10.43 22.17 14.42
N PRO A 81 11.64 22.60 14.00
CA PRO A 81 12.66 21.77 13.35
C PRO A 81 13.37 20.75 14.28
N PHE A 82 12.74 20.35 15.39
CA PHE A 82 13.29 19.41 16.37
C PHE A 82 12.41 18.18 16.59
N GLU A 83 11.30 18.07 15.87
CA GLU A 83 10.49 16.85 15.78
C GLU A 83 10.81 16.20 14.42
N SER A 84 10.90 14.88 14.40
CA SER A 84 11.57 14.06 13.37
C SER A 84 11.02 14.27 11.95
N GLU A 85 11.82 13.94 10.92
CA GLU A 85 11.39 13.90 9.50
C GLU A 85 10.25 12.88 9.22
N TYR A 86 9.66 12.29 10.26
CA TYR A 86 8.60 11.29 10.25
C TYR A 86 7.29 11.78 10.88
N ASP A 87 7.20 13.05 11.30
CA ASP A 87 5.98 13.64 11.86
C ASP A 87 5.00 14.05 10.75
N LEU A 88 4.57 13.09 9.94
CA LEU A 88 3.41 13.23 9.06
C LEU A 88 2.15 12.82 9.83
N ASP A 89 1.10 13.63 9.79
CA ASP A 89 -0.19 13.22 10.33
C ASP A 89 -0.80 12.20 9.37
N ARG A 90 -0.93 10.95 9.84
CA ARG A 90 -1.67 9.90 9.13
C ARG A 90 -3.15 10.24 9.17
N LEU A 91 -3.79 10.23 8.01
CA LEU A 91 -5.19 10.62 7.87
C LEU A 91 -6.05 9.43 7.43
N ASP A 92 -7.32 9.46 7.82
CA ASP A 92 -8.34 8.58 7.27
C ASP A 92 -8.72 9.03 5.84
N PRO A 93 -9.18 8.12 4.99
CA PRO A 93 -9.44 6.71 5.27
C PRO A 93 -8.26 5.78 4.98
N TYR A 94 -8.27 4.60 5.60
CA TYR A 94 -7.26 3.57 5.39
C TYR A 94 -7.71 2.48 4.42
N PHE A 95 -6.75 1.99 3.64
CA PHE A 95 -6.83 0.74 2.90
C PHE A 95 -5.97 -0.29 3.60
N TYR A 96 -6.53 -1.47 3.84
CA TYR A 96 -5.83 -2.62 4.40
C TYR A 96 -6.10 -3.86 3.56
N LEU A 97 -5.02 -4.52 3.13
CA LEU A 97 -5.08 -5.84 2.51
C LEU A 97 -4.16 -6.79 3.27
N VAL A 98 -4.73 -7.88 3.77
CA VAL A 98 -3.97 -8.98 4.38
C VAL A 98 -3.80 -10.08 3.34
N CYS A 99 -2.55 -10.42 3.05
CA CYS A 99 -2.15 -11.49 2.15
C CYS A 99 -1.61 -12.66 3.00
N GLU A 100 -2.47 -13.63 3.33
CA GLU A 100 -2.15 -14.69 4.31
C GLU A 100 -0.93 -15.54 3.91
N GLU A 101 -0.71 -15.73 2.61
CA GLU A 101 0.41 -16.48 2.05
C GLU A 101 1.77 -15.88 2.43
N TYR A 102 1.88 -14.54 2.57
CA TYR A 102 3.15 -13.91 2.98
C TYR A 102 3.50 -14.25 4.41
N ARG A 103 2.52 -14.18 5.32
CA ARG A 103 2.71 -14.60 6.71
C ARG A 103 3.16 -16.07 6.79
N ILE A 104 2.46 -16.96 6.07
CA ILE A 104 2.79 -18.40 6.03
C ILE A 104 4.22 -18.62 5.52
N TYR A 105 4.62 -17.91 4.47
CA TYR A 105 5.94 -18.03 3.87
C TYR A 105 7.05 -17.59 4.84
N PHE A 106 6.92 -16.43 5.47
CA PHE A 106 7.95 -15.94 6.40
C PHE A 106 7.99 -16.77 7.70
N ASP A 107 6.84 -17.26 8.19
CA ASP A 107 6.79 -18.23 9.30
C ASP A 107 7.54 -19.53 8.95
N ASP A 108 7.41 -20.03 7.71
CA ASP A 108 8.13 -21.22 7.25
C ASP A 108 9.65 -20.98 7.21
N LEU A 109 10.13 -19.82 6.74
CA LEU A 109 11.56 -19.47 6.76
C LEU A 109 12.13 -19.51 8.18
N ILE A 110 11.39 -18.96 9.15
CA ILE A 110 11.77 -18.98 10.57
C ILE A 110 11.80 -20.44 11.08
N SER A 111 10.77 -21.23 10.78
CA SER A 111 10.66 -22.62 11.23
C SER A 111 11.81 -23.50 10.72
N ARG A 112 12.28 -23.23 9.49
CA ARG A 112 13.40 -23.92 8.85
C ARG A 112 14.77 -23.39 9.31
N LYS A 113 14.80 -22.38 10.18
CA LYS A 113 16.02 -21.71 10.66
C LYS A 113 16.87 -21.20 9.50
N VAL A 114 16.22 -20.63 8.49
CA VAL A 114 16.91 -19.90 7.42
C VAL A 114 17.71 -18.76 8.07
N SER A 115 18.91 -18.48 7.56
CA SER A 115 19.75 -17.44 8.14
C SER A 115 19.14 -16.05 7.93
N ASP A 116 19.38 -15.15 8.89
CA ASP A 116 18.87 -13.77 8.86
C ASP A 116 19.21 -13.06 7.54
N GLN A 117 20.44 -13.23 7.05
CA GLN A 117 20.87 -12.64 5.77
C GLN A 117 20.04 -13.10 4.57
N VAL A 118 19.60 -14.37 4.56
CA VAL A 118 18.76 -14.91 3.48
C VAL A 118 17.32 -14.41 3.67
N SER A 119 16.82 -14.42 4.90
CA SER A 119 15.47 -13.91 5.22
C SER A 119 15.32 -12.43 4.88
N GLU A 120 16.32 -11.61 5.16
CA GLU A 120 16.34 -10.18 4.85
C GLU A 120 16.32 -9.93 3.34
N LYS A 121 17.10 -10.71 2.57
CA LYS A 121 17.07 -10.61 1.10
C LYS A 121 15.72 -10.98 0.51
N GLU A 122 15.09 -12.04 1.04
CA GLU A 122 13.72 -12.41 0.64
C GLU A 122 12.73 -11.31 1.01
N ALA A 123 12.80 -10.75 2.22
CA ALA A 123 11.95 -9.65 2.66
C ALA A 123 12.04 -8.42 1.73
N ILE A 124 13.26 -7.99 1.40
CA ILE A 124 13.49 -6.87 0.49
C ILE A 124 12.93 -7.19 -0.91
N SER A 125 13.25 -8.38 -1.44
CA SER A 125 12.77 -8.79 -2.77
C SER A 125 11.25 -8.80 -2.83
N LYS A 126 10.59 -9.42 -1.84
CA LYS A 126 9.14 -9.55 -1.79
C LYS A 126 8.43 -8.23 -1.55
N THR A 127 9.05 -7.32 -0.80
CA THR A 127 8.53 -5.96 -0.62
C THR A 127 8.57 -5.19 -1.94
N ASN A 128 9.67 -5.28 -2.69
CA ASN A 128 9.77 -4.63 -4.00
C ASN A 128 8.76 -5.20 -5.01
N ASP A 129 8.55 -6.52 -5.04
CA ASP A 129 7.54 -7.15 -5.91
C ASP A 129 6.13 -6.60 -5.64
N VAL A 130 5.76 -6.42 -4.36
CA VAL A 130 4.46 -5.86 -3.97
C VAL A 130 4.37 -4.37 -4.31
N ILE A 131 5.42 -3.59 -4.06
CA ILE A 131 5.47 -2.16 -4.40
C ILE A 131 5.29 -1.96 -5.90
N ASP A 132 6.00 -2.72 -6.73
CA ASP A 132 5.88 -2.66 -8.19
C ASP A 132 4.46 -3.00 -8.64
N CYS A 133 3.83 -4.00 -8.00
CA CYS A 133 2.46 -4.39 -8.27
C CYS A 133 1.45 -3.28 -7.93
N VAL A 134 1.57 -2.69 -6.73
CA VAL A 134 0.70 -1.59 -6.28
C VAL A 134 0.89 -0.34 -7.16
N SER A 135 2.13 0.01 -7.49
CA SER A 135 2.44 1.10 -8.40
C SER A 135 1.76 0.91 -9.75
N LYS A 136 1.86 -0.30 -10.31
CA LYS A 136 1.20 -0.65 -11.57
C LYS A 136 -0.32 -0.54 -11.44
N ALA A 137 -0.92 -1.05 -10.37
CA ALA A 137 -2.36 -0.97 -10.14
C ALA A 137 -2.86 0.49 -10.08
N ILE A 138 -2.17 1.35 -9.33
CA ILE A 138 -2.54 2.77 -9.22
C ILE A 138 -2.42 3.47 -10.58
N LYS A 139 -1.37 3.19 -11.37
CA LYS A 139 -1.22 3.74 -12.74
C LYS A 139 -2.35 3.27 -13.65
N ASN A 140 -2.67 1.98 -13.65
CA ASN A 140 -3.78 1.43 -14.43
C ASN A 140 -5.11 2.09 -14.05
N ILE A 141 -5.39 2.25 -12.74
CA ILE A 141 -6.60 2.96 -12.27
C ILE A 141 -6.58 4.42 -12.71
N ASN A 142 -5.43 5.10 -12.67
CA ASN A 142 -5.33 6.47 -13.14
C ASN A 142 -5.66 6.59 -14.64
N ASP A 143 -5.11 5.70 -15.46
CA ASP A 143 -5.28 5.72 -16.92
C ASP A 143 -6.71 5.33 -17.33
N GLU A 144 -7.28 4.31 -16.70
CA GLU A 144 -8.60 3.77 -17.07
C GLU A 144 -9.76 4.51 -16.41
N ASN A 145 -9.60 4.93 -15.15
CA ASN A 145 -10.68 5.48 -14.32
C ASN A 145 -10.47 6.96 -13.96
N ASN A 146 -9.40 7.60 -14.44
CA ASN A 146 -9.06 8.99 -14.14
C ASN A 146 -8.96 9.27 -12.63
N LEU A 147 -8.13 8.50 -11.91
CA LEU A 147 -7.90 8.63 -10.46
C LEU A 147 -7.71 10.09 -10.02
N LEU A 148 -6.83 10.85 -10.69
CA LEU A 148 -6.58 12.26 -10.37
C LEU A 148 -7.85 13.13 -10.48
N LYS A 149 -8.73 12.83 -11.44
CA LYS A 149 -10.01 13.53 -11.59
C LYS A 149 -10.99 13.15 -10.48
N MET A 150 -11.04 11.86 -10.10
CA MET A 150 -11.87 11.36 -9.00
C MET A 150 -11.47 12.01 -7.67
N LEU A 151 -10.17 12.21 -7.46
CA LEU A 151 -9.59 12.88 -6.28
C LEU A 151 -9.46 14.40 -6.42
N GLY A 152 -10.08 15.01 -7.45
CA GLY A 152 -10.08 16.47 -7.61
C GLY A 152 -8.69 17.13 -7.71
N ARG A 153 -7.64 16.36 -7.99
CA ARG A 153 -6.23 16.77 -7.83
C ARG A 153 -5.51 16.88 -9.17
N PRO A 154 -4.61 17.88 -9.35
CA PRO A 154 -3.80 18.00 -10.57
C PRO A 154 -2.61 17.05 -10.59
N LYS A 155 -2.13 16.64 -9.40
CA LYS A 155 -1.05 15.69 -9.19
C LYS A 155 -1.27 14.92 -7.89
N LEU A 156 -0.68 13.74 -7.78
CA LEU A 156 -0.71 12.91 -6.58
C LEU A 156 0.67 12.32 -6.34
N GLU A 157 1.25 12.59 -5.17
CA GLU A 157 2.48 11.95 -4.73
C GLU A 157 2.16 10.65 -3.98
N ILE A 158 2.90 9.60 -4.28
CA ILE A 158 2.79 8.29 -3.63
C ILE A 158 4.19 7.90 -3.14
N ARG A 159 4.29 7.55 -1.86
CA ARG A 159 5.54 7.16 -1.20
C ARG A 159 5.42 5.71 -0.74
N TYR A 160 6.43 4.91 -1.03
CA TYR A 160 6.45 3.47 -0.76
C TYR A 160 7.49 3.14 0.30
N PHE A 161 7.09 2.34 1.27
CA PHE A 161 7.87 1.96 2.45
C PHE A 161 7.78 0.45 2.71
N GLY A 162 8.77 -0.07 3.44
CA GLY A 162 8.76 -1.42 3.98
C GLY A 162 8.03 -1.51 5.31
N VAL A 163 8.47 -2.42 6.19
CA VAL A 163 7.91 -2.61 7.54
C VAL A 163 8.08 -1.36 8.40
N THR A 164 9.21 -0.67 8.26
CA THR A 164 9.47 0.59 8.96
C THR A 164 9.36 1.75 7.97
N LYS A 165 8.78 2.88 8.41
CA LYS A 165 8.84 4.14 7.63
C LYS A 165 10.21 4.81 7.70
N GLU A 166 11.20 4.17 8.31
CA GLU A 166 12.55 4.72 8.46
C GLU A 166 13.23 4.94 7.09
N GLU A 167 12.94 4.07 6.12
CA GLU A 167 13.48 4.14 4.78
C GLU A 167 12.38 4.31 3.72
N LEU A 168 12.48 5.41 2.96
CA LEU A 168 11.69 5.59 1.74
C LEU A 168 12.27 4.73 0.62
N LEU A 169 11.56 3.69 0.22
CA LEU A 169 12.03 2.74 -0.80
C LEU A 169 11.83 3.30 -2.22
N ALA A 170 10.67 3.90 -2.46
CA ALA A 170 10.34 4.52 -3.75
C ALA A 170 9.38 5.70 -3.59
N LYS A 171 9.39 6.58 -4.59
CA LYS A 171 8.47 7.71 -4.69
C LYS A 171 8.00 7.87 -6.13
N GLU A 172 6.72 8.13 -6.30
CA GLU A 172 6.10 8.38 -7.59
C GLU A 172 5.20 9.61 -7.54
N ILE A 173 5.11 10.30 -8.68
CA ILE A 173 4.20 11.45 -8.85
C ILE A 173 3.33 11.15 -10.06
N LEU A 174 2.03 10.94 -9.81
CA LEU A 174 1.03 10.91 -10.87
C LEU A 174 0.70 12.34 -11.28
N VAL A 175 0.65 12.57 -12.58
CA VAL A 175 0.24 13.84 -13.21
C VAL A 175 -0.84 13.56 -14.24
N LYS A 176 -1.69 14.55 -14.49
CA LYS A 176 -2.75 14.49 -15.51
C LYS A 176 -2.20 14.30 -16.91
#